data_AF-A0A177C2W6-F1
#
_entry.id   AF-A0A177C2W6-F1
#
_cell.length_a   1.000
_cell.length_b   1.000
_cell.length_c   1.000
_cell.angle_alpha   90.00
_cell.angle_beta   90.00
_cell.angle_gamma   90.00
#
_symmetry.space_group_name_H-M   'P 1'
#
loop_
_entity.id
_entity.type
_entity.pdbx_description
1 polymer ?
#
loop_
_entity_poly.entity_id
_entity_poly.type
_entity_poly.pdbx_seq_one_letter_code
_entity_poly.pdbx_strand_id
1 'polypeptide(L)'
;MAETKPKYTLSSLLDTLLPTVHLTKPPPHPTHPSLTPVISSLLLHPTIEAALHLLNADLPSAHFLVRHMQAPPAIEGMLLHSILHRSEGDIPNARAWASDAVDASDGWVPKHKGEERLDLDTVQAMKGKVLGGARFVEFVYGGDKAGAERLIDDVERWRKKKGAEGGNELAERVRAELGKVLEWCRKKFGEEEWTDASAAWVKHGEEVRKMGEDMVSGAKEFRDF
;
A
#
# COMPACT_ATOMS: atom_id res chain seq x y z
N MET A 1 -26.21 30.07 -4.38
CA MET A 1 -26.55 28.63 -4.34
C MET A 1 -25.74 28.05 -3.19
N ALA A 2 -26.37 27.35 -2.24
CA ALA A 2 -25.63 26.75 -1.14
C ALA A 2 -24.90 25.51 -1.68
N GLU A 3 -23.57 25.52 -1.66
CA GLU A 3 -22.76 24.33 -1.88
C GLU A 3 -23.15 23.29 -0.82
N THR A 4 -23.83 22.22 -1.25
CA THR A 4 -24.05 21.05 -0.41
C THR A 4 -22.70 20.41 -0.17
N LYS A 5 -22.22 20.44 1.08
CA LYS A 5 -20.98 19.75 1.45
C LYS A 5 -21.03 18.30 0.96
N PRO A 6 -19.96 17.79 0.33
CA PRO A 6 -19.93 16.40 -0.12
C PRO A 6 -20.20 15.47 1.06
N LYS A 7 -21.09 14.49 0.84
CA LYS A 7 -21.52 13.52 1.87
C LYS A 7 -20.33 12.71 2.42
N TYR A 8 -19.31 12.50 1.60
CA TYR A 8 -18.09 11.80 1.96
C TYR A 8 -16.88 12.66 1.60
N THR A 9 -15.95 12.73 2.55
CA THR A 9 -14.60 13.27 2.41
C THR A 9 -13.61 12.18 2.84
N LEU A 10 -12.32 12.37 2.52
CA LEU A 10 -11.26 11.49 3.03
C LEU A 10 -11.38 11.32 4.55
N SER A 11 -11.50 12.42 5.30
CA SER A 11 -11.62 12.37 6.77
C SER A 11 -12.82 11.53 7.24
N SER A 12 -14.00 11.72 6.65
CA SER A 12 -15.19 10.92 7.03
C SER A 12 -15.05 9.42 6.72
N LEU A 13 -14.35 9.07 5.64
CA LEU A 13 -14.06 7.68 5.31
C LEU A 13 -13.05 7.10 6.29
N LEU A 14 -12.02 7.85 6.69
CA LEU A 14 -11.05 7.41 7.68
C LEU A 14 -11.71 7.13 9.03
N ASP A 15 -12.60 8.00 9.49
CA ASP A 15 -13.36 7.81 10.74
C ASP A 15 -14.22 6.54 10.70
N THR A 16 -14.70 6.15 9.52
CA THR A 16 -15.51 4.94 9.32
C THR A 16 -14.67 3.68 9.17
N LEU A 17 -13.60 3.74 8.37
CA LEU A 17 -12.86 2.56 7.90
C LEU A 17 -11.69 2.18 8.82
N LEU A 18 -11.02 3.14 9.46
CA LEU A 18 -9.89 2.81 10.35
C LEU A 18 -10.31 1.87 11.50
N PRO A 19 -11.41 2.11 12.23
CA PRO A 19 -11.79 1.24 13.34
C PRO A 19 -12.12 -0.20 12.93
N THR A 20 -12.54 -0.42 11.69
CA THR A 20 -13.01 -1.73 11.21
C THR A 20 -11.93 -2.57 10.53
N VAL A 21 -10.73 -2.00 10.32
CA VAL A 21 -9.63 -2.74 9.72
C VAL A 21 -9.14 -3.84 10.65
N HIS A 22 -8.99 -5.03 10.08
CA HIS A 22 -8.35 -6.15 10.75
C HIS A 22 -7.14 -6.64 9.95
N LEU A 23 -7.30 -6.97 8.65
CA LEU A 23 -6.27 -7.45 7.68
C LEU A 23 -5.22 -8.47 8.21
N THR A 24 -5.38 -8.99 9.42
CA THR A 24 -4.58 -10.06 10.03
C THR A 24 -4.99 -11.42 9.45
N LYS A 25 -6.10 -11.50 8.74
CA LYS A 25 -6.56 -12.66 7.95
C LYS A 25 -6.97 -12.19 6.55
N PRO A 26 -6.93 -13.08 5.54
CA PRO A 26 -7.46 -12.78 4.21
C PRO A 26 -8.96 -12.45 4.31
N PRO A 27 -9.37 -11.24 3.90
CA PRO A 27 -10.78 -10.88 3.89
C PRO A 27 -11.49 -11.57 2.71
N PRO A 28 -12.71 -12.11 2.90
CA PRO A 28 -13.47 -12.73 1.81
C PRO A 28 -14.16 -11.72 0.90
N HIS A 29 -14.43 -10.51 1.39
CA HIS A 29 -15.11 -9.42 0.68
C HIS A 29 -14.82 -8.08 1.38
N PRO A 30 -15.10 -6.93 0.73
CA PRO A 30 -14.98 -5.63 1.37
C PRO A 30 -15.85 -5.52 2.62
N THR A 31 -15.35 -4.87 3.68
CA THR A 31 -16.06 -4.66 4.94
C THR A 31 -17.33 -3.82 4.73
N HIS A 32 -17.25 -2.80 3.87
CA HIS A 32 -18.37 -1.96 3.46
C HIS A 32 -18.43 -1.88 1.92
N PRO A 33 -19.08 -2.84 1.25
CA PRO A 33 -19.14 -2.88 -0.22
C PRO A 33 -19.76 -1.62 -0.84
N SER A 34 -20.68 -0.96 -0.14
CA SER A 34 -21.29 0.30 -0.59
C SER A 34 -20.32 1.48 -0.59
N LEU A 35 -19.17 1.39 0.09
CA LEU A 35 -18.16 2.43 0.11
C LEU A 35 -17.12 2.28 -1.00
N THR A 36 -17.00 1.12 -1.66
CA THR A 36 -16.09 0.93 -2.81
C THR A 36 -16.30 1.98 -3.90
N PRO A 37 -17.51 2.19 -4.47
CA PRO A 37 -17.70 3.22 -5.49
C PRO A 37 -17.53 4.64 -4.93
N VAL A 38 -17.79 4.84 -3.64
CA VAL A 38 -17.60 6.14 -2.98
C VAL A 38 -16.12 6.50 -2.92
N ILE A 39 -15.26 5.54 -2.50
CA ILE A 39 -13.81 5.71 -2.42
C ILE A 39 -13.26 6.19 -3.78
N SER A 40 -13.59 5.48 -4.87
CA SER A 40 -13.12 5.85 -6.21
C SER A 40 -13.71 7.18 -6.71
N SER A 41 -14.94 7.53 -6.31
CA SER A 41 -15.57 8.79 -6.72
C SER A 41 -14.93 10.04 -6.11
N LEU A 42 -14.10 9.89 -5.07
CA LEU A 42 -13.36 11.02 -4.49
C LEU A 42 -12.18 11.48 -5.34
N LEU A 43 -11.80 10.70 -6.37
CA LEU A 43 -10.70 11.03 -7.28
C LEU A 43 -9.42 11.42 -6.53
N LEU A 44 -9.10 10.76 -5.44
CA LEU A 44 -7.90 11.06 -4.67
C LEU A 44 -6.65 10.56 -5.40
N HIS A 45 -5.46 10.96 -4.92
CA HIS A 45 -4.21 10.36 -5.38
C HIS A 45 -4.32 8.81 -5.34
N PRO A 46 -3.89 8.06 -6.38
CA PRO A 46 -4.08 6.60 -6.46
C PRO A 46 -3.57 5.83 -5.25
N THR A 47 -2.49 6.30 -4.63
CA THR A 47 -1.98 5.74 -3.36
C THR A 47 -2.97 5.89 -2.20
N ILE A 48 -3.62 7.05 -2.06
CA ILE A 48 -4.61 7.29 -1.02
C ILE A 48 -5.84 6.42 -1.29
N GLU A 49 -6.29 6.36 -2.54
CA GLU A 49 -7.40 5.50 -2.95
C GLU A 49 -7.10 4.02 -2.66
N ALA A 50 -5.91 3.53 -3.02
CA ALA A 50 -5.48 2.16 -2.72
C ALA A 50 -5.46 1.86 -1.22
N ALA A 51 -4.99 2.80 -0.40
CA ALA A 51 -4.97 2.66 1.05
C ALA A 51 -6.40 2.62 1.64
N LEU A 52 -7.34 3.41 1.10
CA LEU A 52 -8.75 3.36 1.49
C LEU A 52 -9.40 2.03 1.10
N HIS A 53 -9.11 1.49 -0.09
CA HIS A 53 -9.57 0.15 -0.46
C HIS A 53 -9.00 -0.93 0.46
N LEU A 54 -7.72 -0.84 0.86
CA LEU A 54 -7.15 -1.75 1.86
C LEU A 54 -7.86 -1.64 3.21
N LEU A 55 -8.14 -0.43 3.70
CA LEU A 55 -8.92 -0.24 4.93
C LEU A 55 -10.31 -0.85 4.82
N ASN A 56 -10.95 -0.75 3.64
CA ASN A 56 -12.24 -1.37 3.36
C ASN A 56 -12.14 -2.88 3.05
N ALA A 57 -10.96 -3.49 3.15
CA ALA A 57 -10.70 -4.88 2.78
C ALA A 57 -11.08 -5.23 1.32
N ASP A 58 -11.11 -4.23 0.45
CA ASP A 58 -11.38 -4.32 -0.98
C ASP A 58 -10.09 -4.58 -1.75
N LEU A 59 -9.56 -5.79 -1.59
CA LEU A 59 -8.28 -6.18 -2.16
C LEU A 59 -8.22 -6.10 -3.69
N PRO A 60 -9.27 -6.46 -4.46
CA PRO A 60 -9.24 -6.34 -5.92
C PRO A 60 -9.00 -4.89 -6.39
N SER A 61 -9.71 -3.93 -5.82
CA SER A 61 -9.54 -2.50 -6.16
C SER A 61 -8.17 -1.98 -5.72
N ALA A 62 -7.72 -2.35 -4.51
CA ALA A 62 -6.39 -1.99 -4.04
C ALA A 62 -5.30 -2.55 -4.98
N HIS A 63 -5.38 -3.83 -5.33
CA HIS A 63 -4.42 -4.52 -6.21
C HIS A 63 -4.36 -3.87 -7.60
N PHE A 64 -5.53 -3.54 -8.16
CA PHE A 64 -5.63 -2.83 -9.43
C PHE A 64 -4.87 -1.50 -9.42
N LEU A 65 -4.89 -0.76 -8.31
CA LEU A 65 -4.19 0.51 -8.19
C LEU A 65 -2.69 0.30 -7.94
N VAL A 66 -2.31 -0.53 -6.97
CA VAL A 66 -0.90 -0.67 -6.57
C VAL A 66 -0.04 -1.27 -7.69
N ARG A 67 -0.59 -2.09 -8.58
CA ARG A 67 0.14 -2.61 -9.77
C ARG A 67 0.61 -1.52 -10.75
N HIS A 68 0.14 -0.28 -10.59
CA HIS A 68 0.60 0.89 -11.34
C HIS A 68 1.64 1.72 -10.56
N MET A 69 2.02 1.32 -9.35
CA MET A 69 2.92 2.03 -8.44
C MET A 69 3.96 1.05 -7.88
N GLN A 70 4.75 0.47 -8.79
CA GLN A 70 5.62 -0.66 -8.52
C GLN A 70 7.10 -0.28 -8.35
N ALA A 71 7.47 0.97 -8.62
CA ALA A 71 8.86 1.40 -8.54
C ALA A 71 8.98 2.83 -7.99
N PRO A 72 10.17 3.24 -7.51
CA PRO A 72 10.44 4.63 -7.17
C PRO A 72 10.10 5.57 -8.34
N PRO A 73 9.53 6.76 -8.08
CA PRO A 73 9.34 7.37 -6.76
C PRO A 73 8.07 6.93 -5.99
N ALA A 74 7.29 5.97 -6.48
CA ALA A 74 6.01 5.55 -5.90
C ALA A 74 6.15 4.56 -4.72
N ILE A 75 7.01 4.88 -3.75
CA ILE A 75 7.35 4.02 -2.61
C ILE A 75 6.17 3.68 -1.70
N GLU A 76 5.19 4.58 -1.62
CA GLU A 76 3.97 4.32 -0.87
C GLU A 76 3.18 3.17 -1.50
N GLY A 77 3.06 3.14 -2.84
CA GLY A 77 2.44 2.04 -3.57
C GLY A 77 3.18 0.71 -3.38
N MET A 78 4.52 0.74 -3.32
CA MET A 78 5.34 -0.43 -3.04
C MET A 78 5.07 -1.00 -1.63
N LEU A 79 4.98 -0.13 -0.61
CA LEU A 79 4.63 -0.59 0.74
C LEU A 79 3.18 -1.09 0.82
N LEU A 80 2.24 -0.44 0.12
CA LEU A 80 0.86 -0.90 0.05
C LEU A 80 0.74 -2.27 -0.64
N HIS A 81 1.56 -2.58 -1.65
CA HIS A 81 1.67 -3.93 -2.21
C HIS A 81 2.08 -4.97 -1.16
N SER A 82 3.08 -4.65 -0.33
CA SER A 82 3.49 -5.52 0.78
C SER A 82 2.32 -5.79 1.75
N ILE A 83 1.61 -4.73 2.14
CA ILE A 83 0.44 -4.82 3.04
C ILE A 83 -0.66 -5.68 2.40
N LEU A 84 -0.91 -5.50 1.11
CA LEU A 84 -1.88 -6.27 0.33
C LEU A 84 -1.55 -7.75 0.36
N HIS A 85 -0.35 -8.15 -0.08
CA HIS A 85 0.04 -9.56 -0.12
C HIS A 85 0.12 -10.20 1.26
N ARG A 86 0.53 -9.43 2.29
CA ARG A 86 0.44 -9.90 3.68
C ARG A 86 -1.00 -10.21 4.07
N SER A 87 -1.94 -9.34 3.68
CA SER A 87 -3.36 -9.56 3.96
C SER A 87 -3.90 -10.82 3.27
N GLU A 88 -3.51 -11.08 2.02
CA GLU A 88 -3.85 -12.29 1.25
C GLU A 88 -3.21 -13.57 1.80
N GLY A 89 -2.08 -13.44 2.52
CA GLY A 89 -1.30 -14.58 2.99
C GLY A 89 -0.19 -15.03 2.04
N ASP A 90 0.06 -14.26 0.99
CA ASP A 90 1.25 -14.37 0.17
C ASP A 90 2.44 -13.70 0.88
N ILE A 91 2.91 -14.37 1.93
CA ILE A 91 3.99 -13.87 2.79
C ILE A 91 5.32 -13.68 2.01
N PRO A 92 5.72 -14.57 1.08
CA PRO A 92 6.91 -14.34 0.26
C PRO A 92 6.85 -13.03 -0.53
N ASN A 93 5.75 -12.75 -1.24
CA ASN A 93 5.62 -11.48 -1.97
C ASN A 93 5.52 -10.28 -1.02
N ALA A 94 4.86 -10.42 0.13
CA ALA A 94 4.82 -9.37 1.13
C ALA A 94 6.24 -8.93 1.56
N ARG A 95 7.13 -9.89 1.82
CA ARG A 95 8.53 -9.60 2.19
C ARG A 95 9.33 -8.97 1.05
N ALA A 96 9.16 -9.46 -0.18
CA ALA A 96 9.84 -8.91 -1.34
C ALA A 96 9.50 -7.42 -1.52
N TRP A 97 8.21 -7.07 -1.50
CA TRP A 97 7.75 -5.69 -1.60
C TRP A 97 8.17 -4.82 -0.42
N ALA A 98 8.16 -5.36 0.80
CA ALA A 98 8.65 -4.64 1.98
C ALA A 98 10.14 -4.30 1.86
N SER A 99 10.96 -5.27 1.39
CA SER A 99 12.39 -5.06 1.14
C SER A 99 12.62 -4.01 0.05
N ASP A 100 11.90 -4.09 -1.06
CA ASP A 100 12.00 -3.13 -2.16
C ASP A 100 11.64 -1.70 -1.69
N ALA A 101 10.61 -1.56 -0.85
CA ALA A 101 10.22 -0.29 -0.26
C ALA A 101 11.30 0.26 0.69
N VAL A 102 11.94 -0.59 1.51
CA VAL A 102 13.05 -0.21 2.40
C VAL A 102 14.26 0.25 1.59
N ASP A 103 14.65 -0.49 0.57
CA ASP A 103 15.80 -0.16 -0.28
C ASP A 103 15.60 1.18 -0.98
N ALA A 104 14.41 1.39 -1.56
CA ALA A 104 14.03 2.67 -2.14
C ALA A 104 14.05 3.81 -1.11
N SER A 105 13.51 3.58 0.10
CA SER A 105 13.54 4.56 1.21
C SER A 105 14.97 4.96 1.59
N ASP A 106 15.91 4.02 1.49
CA ASP A 106 17.34 4.23 1.74
C ASP A 106 18.10 4.85 0.56
N GLY A 107 17.41 5.11 -0.56
CA GLY A 107 17.96 5.72 -1.77
C GLY A 107 18.68 4.73 -2.68
N TRP A 108 18.40 3.44 -2.57
CA TRP A 108 18.93 2.40 -3.45
C TRP A 108 17.89 2.05 -4.50
N VAL A 109 18.35 1.64 -5.69
CA VAL A 109 17.48 0.97 -6.65
C VAL A 109 17.07 -0.38 -6.04
N PRO A 110 15.76 -0.69 -5.92
CA PRO A 110 15.30 -1.97 -5.39
C PRO A 110 15.99 -3.16 -6.06
N LYS A 111 16.37 -4.19 -5.30
CA LYS A 111 17.13 -5.38 -5.74
C LYS A 111 18.60 -5.14 -6.13
N HIS A 112 19.05 -3.89 -6.18
CA HIS A 112 20.44 -3.50 -6.49
C HIS A 112 21.11 -2.76 -5.33
N LYS A 113 20.71 -3.09 -4.09
CA LYS A 113 21.27 -2.48 -2.88
C LYS A 113 22.77 -2.73 -2.77
N GLY A 114 23.54 -1.66 -2.59
CA GLY A 114 25.00 -1.71 -2.53
C GLY A 114 25.68 -1.56 -3.90
N GLU A 115 24.91 -1.60 -4.98
CA GLU A 115 25.39 -1.51 -6.36
C GLU A 115 24.94 -0.20 -7.01
N GLU A 116 23.64 0.12 -6.95
CA GLU A 116 23.05 1.23 -7.70
C GLU A 116 22.18 2.17 -6.84
N ARG A 117 22.43 3.48 -6.95
CA ARG A 117 21.71 4.53 -6.22
C ARG A 117 20.65 5.17 -7.10
N LEU A 118 19.52 5.52 -6.48
CA LEU A 118 18.51 6.37 -7.12
C LEU A 118 19.09 7.78 -7.35
N ASP A 119 18.68 8.41 -8.44
CA ASP A 119 19.03 9.79 -8.71
C ASP A 119 18.39 10.74 -7.67
N LEU A 120 18.96 11.94 -7.55
CA LEU A 120 18.55 12.91 -6.54
C LEU A 120 17.10 13.37 -6.72
N ASP A 121 16.61 13.48 -7.95
CA ASP A 121 15.25 13.94 -8.25
C ASP A 121 14.24 12.89 -7.81
N THR A 122 14.52 11.61 -8.08
CA THR A 122 13.72 10.48 -7.57
C THR A 122 13.71 10.45 -6.05
N VAL A 123 14.86 10.62 -5.40
CA VAL A 123 14.95 10.66 -3.92
C VAL A 123 14.15 11.84 -3.34
N GLN A 124 14.18 12.99 -4.01
CA GLN A 124 13.43 14.16 -3.57
C GLN A 124 11.92 13.98 -3.79
N ALA A 125 11.51 13.41 -4.92
CA ALA A 125 10.12 13.10 -5.22
C ALA A 125 9.50 12.11 -4.22
N MET A 126 10.28 11.15 -3.74
CA MET A 126 9.86 10.21 -2.70
C MET A 126 9.47 10.89 -1.38
N LYS A 127 10.19 11.95 -0.98
CA LYS A 127 9.87 12.73 0.23
C LYS A 127 8.68 13.68 0.02
N GLY A 128 8.56 14.21 -1.19
CA GLY A 128 7.57 15.24 -1.54
C GLY A 128 7.57 16.41 -0.57
N LYS A 129 6.40 16.75 -0.01
CA LYS A 129 6.19 17.89 0.90
C LYS A 129 6.38 17.55 2.39
N VAL A 130 6.72 16.31 2.74
CA VAL A 130 6.82 15.90 4.15
C VAL A 130 8.02 16.58 4.81
N LEU A 131 7.75 17.38 5.85
CA LEU A 131 8.76 18.09 6.62
C LEU A 131 9.43 17.16 7.63
N GLY A 132 10.73 17.37 7.86
CA GLY A 132 11.57 16.52 8.71
C GLY A 132 12.26 15.43 7.89
N GLY A 133 13.55 15.21 8.09
CA GLY A 133 14.36 14.29 7.29
C GLY A 133 14.02 12.80 7.42
N ALA A 134 12.86 12.45 7.97
CA ALA A 134 12.39 11.09 8.13
C ALA A 134 12.12 10.46 6.77
N ARG A 135 12.59 9.21 6.59
CA ARG A 135 12.26 8.41 5.41
C ARG A 135 10.89 7.77 5.58
N PHE A 136 10.21 7.50 4.48
CA PHE A 136 8.83 7.01 4.51
C PHE A 136 8.64 5.75 5.37
N VAL A 137 9.47 4.72 5.18
CA VAL A 137 9.35 3.48 5.96
C VAL A 137 9.61 3.73 7.45
N GLU A 138 10.65 4.52 7.76
CA GLU A 138 10.94 4.90 9.15
C GLU A 138 9.79 5.70 9.76
N PHE A 139 9.14 6.59 9.01
CA PHE A 139 7.98 7.32 9.47
C PHE A 139 6.82 6.38 9.83
N VAL A 140 6.54 5.39 8.98
CA VAL A 140 5.44 4.42 9.20
C VAL A 140 5.68 3.56 10.43
N TYR A 141 6.92 3.14 10.66
CA TYR A 141 7.28 2.22 11.75
C TYR A 141 8.04 2.88 12.91
N GLY A 142 7.97 4.20 13.07
CA GLY A 142 8.53 4.89 14.24
C GLY A 142 10.06 4.82 14.37
N GLY A 143 10.78 4.92 13.24
CA GLY A 143 12.25 4.87 13.15
C GLY A 143 12.81 3.48 12.86
N ASP A 144 11.96 2.46 12.83
CA ASP A 144 12.37 1.07 12.72
C ASP A 144 12.26 0.55 11.27
N LYS A 145 13.40 0.49 10.58
CA LYS A 145 13.47 0.06 9.17
C LYS A 145 12.98 -1.36 8.93
N ALA A 146 13.09 -2.26 9.91
CA ALA A 146 12.61 -3.63 9.79
C ALA A 146 11.15 -3.78 10.25
N GLY A 147 10.44 -2.67 10.54
CA GLY A 147 9.10 -2.70 11.12
C GLY A 147 8.07 -3.45 10.26
N ALA A 148 8.15 -3.26 8.93
CA ALA A 148 7.33 -4.00 7.97
C ALA A 148 7.55 -5.50 8.06
N GLU A 149 8.81 -5.94 8.02
CA GLU A 149 9.20 -7.35 8.08
C GLU A 149 8.76 -7.99 9.40
N ARG A 150 8.97 -7.31 10.54
CA ARG A 150 8.50 -7.80 11.85
C ARG A 150 6.99 -7.94 11.90
N LEU A 151 6.24 -6.98 11.35
CA LEU A 151 4.78 -7.10 11.32
C LEU A 151 4.32 -8.25 10.41
N ILE A 152 4.98 -8.48 9.28
CA ILE A 152 4.73 -9.64 8.41
C ILE A 152 4.96 -10.94 9.18
N ASP A 153 6.09 -11.06 9.87
CA ASP A 153 6.46 -12.25 10.64
C ASP A 153 5.48 -12.51 11.79
N ASP A 154 5.04 -11.46 12.48
CA ASP A 154 4.07 -11.57 13.57
C ASP A 154 2.70 -12.02 13.06
N VAL A 155 2.24 -11.49 11.92
CA VAL A 155 1.01 -11.95 11.25
C VAL A 155 1.13 -13.41 10.82
N GLU A 156 2.22 -13.79 10.17
CA GLU A 156 2.44 -15.17 9.74
C GLU A 156 2.45 -16.13 10.94
N ARG A 157 3.18 -15.78 12.00
CA ARG A 157 3.29 -16.58 13.23
C ARG A 157 1.93 -16.73 13.91
N TRP A 158 1.16 -15.65 13.99
CA TRP A 158 -0.18 -15.68 14.58
C TRP A 158 -1.15 -16.55 13.75
N ARG A 159 -1.10 -16.47 12.42
CA ARG A 159 -1.86 -17.35 11.52
C ARG A 159 -1.48 -18.82 11.68
N LYS A 160 -0.18 -19.15 11.76
CA LYS A 160 0.32 -20.52 12.01
C LYS A 160 -0.18 -21.11 13.33
N LYS A 161 -0.38 -20.27 14.35
CA LYS A 161 -1.01 -20.63 15.63
C LYS A 161 -2.55 -20.66 15.59
N LYS A 162 -3.16 -20.67 14.39
CA LYS A 162 -4.61 -20.65 14.16
C LYS A 162 -5.33 -19.44 14.80
N GLY A 163 -4.61 -18.32 14.93
CA GLY A 163 -5.17 -17.10 15.47
C GLY A 163 -5.46 -17.16 16.98
N ALA A 164 -4.55 -17.75 17.74
CA ALA A 164 -4.57 -17.75 19.21
C ALA A 164 -4.50 -16.33 19.82
N GLU A 165 -4.25 -16.22 21.12
CA GLU A 165 -4.15 -14.94 21.85
C GLU A 165 -3.25 -13.90 21.14
N GLY A 166 -3.57 -12.61 21.35
CA GLY A 166 -2.83 -11.48 20.76
C GLY A 166 -3.38 -10.92 19.45
N GLY A 167 -4.49 -11.47 18.92
CA GLY A 167 -5.09 -10.99 17.66
C GLY A 167 -5.51 -9.52 17.66
N ASN A 168 -5.98 -9.00 18.81
CA ASN A 168 -6.38 -7.59 18.93
C ASN A 168 -5.17 -6.65 18.85
N GLU A 169 -4.09 -6.93 19.58
CA GLU A 169 -2.86 -6.13 19.54
C GLU A 169 -2.26 -6.11 18.12
N LEU A 170 -2.28 -7.27 17.45
CA LEU A 170 -1.82 -7.36 16.06
C LEU A 170 -2.71 -6.55 15.11
N ALA A 171 -4.04 -6.56 15.31
CA ALA A 171 -4.96 -5.74 14.54
C ALA A 171 -4.72 -4.24 14.78
N GLU A 172 -4.43 -3.81 16.01
CA GLU A 172 -4.04 -2.42 16.30
C GLU A 172 -2.78 -2.01 15.55
N ARG A 173 -1.76 -2.88 15.49
CA ARG A 173 -0.51 -2.61 14.75
C ARG A 173 -0.75 -2.50 13.26
N VAL A 174 -1.57 -3.39 12.68
CA VAL A 174 -1.96 -3.33 11.26
C VAL A 174 -2.76 -2.06 10.96
N ARG A 175 -3.66 -1.65 11.86
CA ARG A 175 -4.39 -0.37 11.75
C ARG A 175 -3.46 0.83 11.82
N ALA A 176 -2.54 0.83 12.79
CA ALA A 176 -1.58 1.91 12.97
C ALA A 176 -0.66 2.08 11.75
N GLU A 177 -0.23 0.97 11.13
CA GLU A 177 0.56 0.98 9.90
C GLU A 177 -0.18 1.69 8.76
N LEU A 178 -1.41 1.26 8.42
CA LEU A 178 -2.20 1.91 7.36
C LEU A 178 -2.54 3.37 7.71
N GLY A 179 -2.85 3.65 8.97
CA GLY A 179 -3.08 5.01 9.45
C GLY A 179 -1.87 5.92 9.23
N LYS A 180 -0.64 5.42 9.48
CA LYS A 180 0.60 6.16 9.22
C LYS A 180 0.89 6.33 7.74
N VAL A 181 0.62 5.32 6.91
CA VAL A 181 0.73 5.46 5.45
C VAL A 181 -0.19 6.57 4.96
N LEU A 182 -1.44 6.60 5.40
CA LEU A 182 -2.40 7.65 5.04
C LEU A 182 -2.00 9.03 5.59
N GLU A 183 -1.46 9.10 6.80
CA GLU A 183 -0.93 10.35 7.36
C GLU A 183 0.19 10.93 6.47
N TRP A 184 1.12 10.08 6.02
CA TRP A 184 2.18 10.46 5.10
C TRP A 184 1.62 10.90 3.75
N CYS A 185 0.74 10.09 3.15
CA CYS A 185 0.15 10.38 1.84
C CYS A 185 -0.62 11.71 1.84
N ARG A 186 -1.38 12.01 2.90
CA ARG A 186 -2.07 13.31 3.05
C ARG A 186 -1.09 14.47 3.06
N LYS A 187 0.02 14.34 3.79
CA LYS A 187 1.07 15.37 3.85
C LYS A 187 1.78 15.54 2.50
N LYS A 188 2.02 14.44 1.78
CA LYS A 188 2.74 14.44 0.51
C LYS A 188 1.89 14.91 -0.67
N PHE A 189 0.70 14.35 -0.83
CA PHE A 189 -0.16 14.51 -2.00
C PHE A 189 -1.31 15.51 -1.79
N GLY A 190 -1.70 15.75 -0.54
CA GLY A 190 -2.90 16.53 -0.21
C GLY A 190 -4.17 15.69 -0.25
N GLU A 191 -5.32 16.37 -0.24
CA GLU A 191 -6.67 15.77 -0.23
C GLU A 191 -7.55 16.30 -1.37
N GLU A 192 -6.96 17.09 -2.26
CA GLU A 192 -7.65 17.65 -3.43
C GLU A 192 -7.91 16.56 -4.48
N GLU A 193 -8.92 16.79 -5.30
CA GLU A 193 -9.22 15.91 -6.43
C GLU A 193 -8.05 15.88 -7.44
N TRP A 194 -7.73 14.68 -7.89
CA TRP A 194 -6.76 14.33 -8.91
C TRP A 194 -7.50 13.84 -10.16
N THR A 195 -7.88 14.80 -11.01
CA THR A 195 -8.62 14.53 -12.25
C THR A 195 -7.77 13.83 -13.31
N ASP A 196 -6.44 13.94 -13.24
CA ASP A 196 -5.48 13.16 -14.01
C ASP A 196 -4.42 12.55 -13.09
N ALA A 197 -4.51 11.24 -12.90
CA ALA A 197 -3.62 10.48 -12.03
C ALA A 197 -2.48 9.79 -12.79
N SER A 198 -2.33 10.01 -14.10
CA SER A 198 -1.32 9.34 -14.92
C SER A 198 0.12 9.57 -14.42
N ALA A 199 0.38 10.73 -13.82
CA ALA A 199 1.68 11.07 -13.23
C ALA A 199 2.05 10.24 -11.99
N ALA A 200 1.09 9.59 -11.31
CA ALA A 200 1.37 8.66 -10.22
C ALA A 200 1.74 7.25 -10.71
N TRP A 201 1.50 6.94 -11.99
CA TRP A 201 1.76 5.60 -12.50
C TRP A 201 3.23 5.42 -12.82
N VAL A 202 3.87 4.56 -12.04
CA VAL A 202 5.28 4.19 -12.18
C VAL A 202 5.34 2.66 -12.20
N LYS A 203 5.55 2.10 -13.39
CA LYS A 203 5.77 0.66 -13.58
C LYS A 203 7.26 0.40 -13.75
N HIS A 204 7.71 -0.79 -13.34
CA HIS A 204 9.05 -1.26 -13.66
C HIS A 204 9.27 -1.31 -15.20
N GLY A 205 10.54 -1.29 -15.63
CA GLY A 205 10.92 -1.40 -17.05
C GLY A 205 10.43 -2.69 -17.73
N GLU A 206 10.58 -2.77 -19.06
CA GLU A 206 9.95 -3.78 -19.94
C GLU A 206 10.07 -5.24 -19.48
N GLU A 207 11.16 -5.65 -18.81
CA GLU A 207 11.34 -7.01 -18.30
C GLU A 207 10.29 -7.41 -17.26
N VAL A 208 9.94 -6.50 -16.35
CA VAL A 208 8.91 -6.75 -15.33
C VAL A 208 7.50 -6.61 -15.91
N ARG A 209 7.32 -5.78 -16.95
CA ARG A 209 6.06 -5.73 -17.73
C ARG A 209 5.70 -7.11 -18.26
N LYS A 210 6.68 -7.82 -18.84
CA LYS A 210 6.49 -9.17 -19.37
C LYS A 210 6.15 -10.18 -18.27
N MET A 211 6.85 -10.15 -17.13
CA MET A 211 6.54 -11.03 -16.00
C MET A 211 5.18 -10.73 -15.35
N GLY A 212 4.79 -9.45 -15.24
CA GLY A 212 3.49 -9.04 -14.71
C GLY A 212 2.32 -9.43 -15.62
N GLU A 213 2.50 -9.33 -16.94
CA GLU A 213 1.53 -9.82 -17.93
C GLU A 213 1.38 -11.35 -17.86
N ASP A 214 2.48 -12.08 -17.68
CA ASP A 214 2.47 -13.55 -17.54
C ASP A 214 1.77 -14.02 -16.24
N MET A 215 1.89 -13.27 -15.14
CA MET A 215 1.20 -13.58 -13.88
C MET A 215 -0.29 -13.21 -13.88
N VAL A 216 -0.69 -12.17 -14.61
CA VAL A 216 -2.10 -11.75 -14.74
C VAL A 216 -2.88 -12.63 -15.73
N SER A 217 -2.22 -13.16 -16.76
CA SER A 217 -2.85 -13.98 -17.79
C SER A 217 -2.96 -15.47 -17.43
N GLY A 218 -2.34 -15.92 -16.33
CA GLY A 218 -2.35 -17.35 -15.96
C GLY A 218 -1.78 -18.26 -17.05
N ALA A 219 -0.86 -17.76 -17.89
CA ALA A 219 -0.42 -18.45 -19.09
C ALA A 219 0.52 -19.64 -18.83
N LYS A 220 0.90 -19.90 -17.57
CA LYS A 220 1.57 -21.14 -17.19
C LYS A 220 0.54 -22.11 -16.62
N GLU A 221 0.17 -23.08 -17.46
CA GLU A 221 -0.69 -24.24 -17.21
C GLU A 221 -2.16 -24.10 -17.65
N PHE A 222 -2.40 -23.89 -18.94
CA PHE A 222 -3.58 -24.51 -19.55
C PHE A 222 -3.24 -25.97 -19.91
N ARG A 223 -3.98 -26.93 -19.33
CA ARG A 223 -4.10 -28.26 -19.90
C ARG A 223 -4.88 -28.13 -21.21
N ASP A 224 -4.29 -28.62 -22.28
CA ASP A 224 -5.01 -28.81 -23.54
C ASP A 224 -6.16 -29.81 -23.32
N PHE A 225 -7.38 -29.39 -23.65
CA PHE A 225 -8.55 -30.25 -23.82
C PHE A 225 -8.90 -30.33 -25.30
#